data_AF-A0A034W921-F1
#
_entry.id   AF-A0A034W921-F1
#
_cell.length_a   1.000
_cell.length_b   1.000
_cell.length_c   1.000
_cell.angle_alpha   90.00
_cell.angle_beta   90.00
_cell.angle_gamma   90.00
#
_symmetry.space_group_name_H-M   'P 1'
#
loop_
_entity.id
_entity.type
_entity.pdbx_description
1 polymer ?
#
loop_
_entity_poly.entity_id
_entity_poly.type
_entity_poly.pdbx_seq_one_letter_code
_entity_poly.pdbx_strand_id
1 'polypeptide(L)'
;MIFDMWMFEDGIRPGHIMVMDLKGVTLGHVARIGIFQMKKFLFYLQEAAAIRLIGFHFINIVPFMDKILALMTPFMKKELTSILYIHNNLEDFYKFVPQSILPKDYGGDELECVEFRETVYAKLKENREEMLQFEKRHQVNEKLRPGKPKNASELFGIQGNFKKLDID
;
A
#
# COMPACT_ATOMS: atom_id res chain seq x y z
N MET A 1 -4.92 -5.72 -8.82
CA MET A 1 -6.33 -5.26 -8.96
C MET A 1 -6.52 -3.74 -9.02
N ILE A 2 -6.51 -2.92 -7.96
CA ILE A 2 -6.81 -1.46 -8.12
C ILE A 2 -5.72 -0.72 -8.91
N PHE A 3 -4.44 -0.88 -8.55
CA PHE A 3 -3.36 -0.27 -9.33
C PHE A 3 -3.31 -0.79 -10.77
N ASP A 4 -3.64 -2.06 -10.98
CA ASP A 4 -3.69 -2.65 -12.32
C ASP A 4 -4.89 -2.12 -13.12
N MET A 5 -6.04 -1.87 -12.47
CA MET A 5 -7.20 -1.25 -13.10
C MET A 5 -6.89 0.19 -13.49
N TRP A 6 -6.24 0.98 -12.62
CA TRP A 6 -5.75 2.30 -12.99
C TRP A 6 -4.75 2.19 -14.13
N MET A 7 -3.75 1.32 -14.05
CA MET A 7 -2.80 1.13 -15.16
C MET A 7 -3.48 0.73 -16.47
N PHE A 8 -4.56 -0.04 -16.42
CA PHE A 8 -5.33 -0.44 -17.59
C PHE A 8 -6.11 0.73 -18.20
N GLU A 9 -6.77 1.55 -17.38
CA GLU A 9 -7.62 2.66 -17.83
C GLU A 9 -6.84 3.91 -18.20
N ASP A 10 -5.86 4.22 -17.36
CA ASP A 10 -5.18 5.49 -17.28
C ASP A 10 -3.72 5.41 -17.76
N GLY A 11 -3.21 4.19 -17.95
CA GLY A 11 -1.82 3.94 -18.30
C GLY A 11 -0.85 4.26 -17.15
N ILE A 12 0.42 4.42 -17.50
CA ILE A 12 1.45 4.80 -16.53
C ILE A 12 1.28 6.27 -16.17
N ARG A 13 1.03 6.55 -14.88
CA ARG A 13 0.92 7.90 -14.34
C ARG A 13 2.27 8.41 -13.80
N PRO A 14 2.54 9.73 -13.85
CA PRO A 14 3.79 10.32 -13.39
C PRO A 14 4.01 10.18 -11.87
N GLY A 15 2.94 9.92 -11.10
CA GLY A 15 3.04 9.64 -9.69
C GLY A 15 1.67 9.33 -9.06
N HIS A 16 1.70 8.67 -7.91
CA HIS A 16 0.55 8.39 -7.06
C HIS A 16 0.78 8.92 -5.64
N ILE A 17 -0.27 9.51 -5.07
CA ILE A 17 -0.32 9.88 -3.66
C ILE A 17 -1.21 8.85 -2.96
N MET A 18 -0.66 8.14 -1.99
CA MET A 18 -1.41 7.22 -1.13
C MET A 18 -1.79 7.94 0.17
N VAL A 19 -3.08 7.91 0.50
CA VAL A 19 -3.61 8.55 1.71
C VAL A 19 -4.20 7.46 2.62
N MET A 20 -3.75 7.45 3.86
CA MET A 20 -4.17 6.53 4.92
C MET A 20 -4.99 7.30 5.94
N ASP A 21 -6.30 7.10 5.94
CA ASP A 21 -7.18 7.62 6.98
C ASP A 21 -7.14 6.71 8.22
N LEU A 22 -6.75 7.28 9.37
CA LEU A 22 -6.69 6.55 10.63
C LEU A 22 -7.92 6.76 11.53
N LYS A 23 -8.95 7.46 11.05
CA LYS A 23 -10.21 7.63 11.78
C LYS A 23 -10.80 6.28 12.17
N GLY A 24 -11.02 6.07 13.46
CA GLY A 24 -11.58 4.82 14.00
C GLY A 24 -10.59 3.64 14.10
N VAL A 25 -9.31 3.83 13.78
CA VAL A 25 -8.28 2.81 14.00
C VAL A 25 -8.05 2.59 15.50
N THR A 26 -8.03 1.32 15.92
CA THR A 26 -7.78 0.93 17.31
C THR A 26 -6.47 0.13 17.42
N LEU A 27 -5.93 0.01 18.63
CA LEU A 27 -4.78 -0.87 18.89
C LEU A 27 -5.07 -2.33 18.52
N GLY A 28 -6.32 -2.77 18.61
CA GLY A 28 -6.74 -4.10 18.18
C GLY A 28 -6.55 -4.32 16.67
N HIS A 29 -6.75 -3.28 15.84
CA HIS A 29 -6.45 -3.37 14.40
C HIS A 29 -4.95 -3.51 14.16
N VAL A 30 -4.13 -2.69 14.83
CA VAL A 30 -2.66 -2.75 14.71
C VAL A 30 -2.12 -4.12 15.12
N ALA A 31 -2.62 -4.67 16.24
CA ALA A 31 -2.22 -5.98 16.73
C ALA A 31 -2.58 -7.12 15.74
N ARG A 32 -3.74 -7.03 15.05
CA ARG A 32 -4.17 -8.03 14.06
C ARG A 32 -3.36 -7.99 12.77
N ILE A 33 -2.89 -6.81 12.34
CA ILE A 33 -1.98 -6.71 11.19
C ILE A 33 -0.68 -7.45 11.51
N GLY A 34 -0.10 -7.16 12.68
CA GLY A 34 1.16 -7.75 13.11
C GLY A 34 2.38 -7.25 12.32
N ILE A 35 3.55 -7.36 12.94
CA ILE A 35 4.81 -6.82 12.39
C ILE A 35 5.19 -7.45 11.05
N PHE A 36 4.86 -8.72 10.87
CA PHE A 36 5.25 -9.48 9.70
C PHE A 36 4.47 -9.07 8.45
N GLN A 37 3.16 -8.84 8.58
CA GLN A 37 2.34 -8.36 7.48
C GLN A 37 2.69 -6.91 7.13
N MET A 38 3.02 -6.09 8.14
CA MET A 38 3.54 -4.73 7.93
C MET A 38 4.83 -4.73 7.09
N LYS A 39 5.80 -5.60 7.42
CA LYS A 39 7.03 -5.77 6.63
C LYS A 39 6.75 -6.13 5.18
N LYS A 40 5.82 -7.08 4.94
CA LYS A 40 5.42 -7.48 3.59
C LYS A 40 4.77 -6.34 2.82
N PHE A 41 3.85 -5.60 3.45
CA PHE A 41 3.18 -4.46 2.84
C PHE A 41 4.18 -3.37 2.44
N LEU A 42 5.08 -2.98 3.35
CA LEU A 42 6.10 -1.96 3.06
C LEU A 42 7.10 -2.43 2.02
N PHE A 43 7.49 -3.70 2.01
CA PHE A 43 8.31 -4.25 0.93
C PHE A 43 7.59 -4.17 -0.42
N TYR A 44 6.32 -4.59 -0.48
CA TYR A 44 5.53 -4.50 -1.71
C TYR A 44 5.45 -3.06 -2.21
N LEU A 45 5.10 -2.12 -1.33
CA LEU A 45 4.93 -0.70 -1.66
C LEU A 45 6.21 -0.07 -2.26
N GLN A 46 7.39 -0.49 -1.78
CA GLN A 46 8.67 0.10 -2.18
C GLN A 46 9.38 -0.64 -3.32
N GLU A 47 9.23 -1.96 -3.39
CA GLU A 47 10.06 -2.81 -4.28
C GLU A 47 9.27 -3.51 -5.39
N ALA A 48 7.94 -3.58 -5.29
CA ALA A 48 7.14 -4.46 -6.16
C ALA A 48 5.90 -3.81 -6.76
N ALA A 49 5.35 -2.77 -6.13
CA ALA A 49 4.20 -2.07 -6.66
C ALA A 49 4.57 -1.41 -8.00
N ALA A 50 3.81 -1.70 -9.06
CA ALA A 50 4.03 -1.18 -10.41
C ALA A 50 3.55 0.28 -10.56
N ILE A 51 3.84 1.13 -9.57
CA ILE A 51 3.47 2.53 -9.51
C ILE A 51 4.65 3.38 -9.07
N ARG A 52 4.68 4.64 -9.47
CA ARG A 52 5.57 5.64 -8.89
C ARG A 52 4.88 6.29 -7.70
N LEU A 53 5.19 5.85 -6.48
CA LEU A 53 4.69 6.50 -5.27
C LEU A 53 5.44 7.82 -5.05
N ILE A 54 4.72 8.93 -4.95
CA ILE A 54 5.28 10.28 -4.74
C ILE A 54 4.83 10.94 -3.43
N GLY A 55 3.88 10.32 -2.73
CA GLY A 55 3.42 10.77 -1.42
C GLY A 55 2.78 9.62 -0.65
N PHE A 56 3.09 9.53 0.64
CA PHE A 56 2.48 8.59 1.57
C PHE A 56 1.99 9.33 2.81
N HIS A 57 0.69 9.61 2.86
CA HIS A 57 0.08 10.58 3.77
C HIS A 57 -0.77 9.85 4.81
N PHE A 58 -0.64 10.23 6.07
CA PHE A 58 -1.53 9.81 7.15
C PHE A 58 -2.37 10.99 7.61
N ILE A 59 -3.70 10.85 7.56
CA ILE A 59 -4.68 11.85 8.02
C ILE A 59 -5.52 11.28 9.16
N ASN A 60 -6.20 12.17 9.90
CA ASN A 60 -7.02 11.81 11.07
C ASN A 60 -6.26 10.89 12.04
N ILE A 61 -5.01 11.25 12.34
CA ILE A 61 -4.11 10.41 13.10
C ILE A 61 -4.64 10.11 14.50
N VAL A 62 -4.33 8.91 14.99
CA VAL A 62 -4.69 8.45 16.34
C VAL A 62 -3.59 8.79 17.34
N PRO A 63 -3.89 8.92 18.66
CA PRO A 63 -2.90 9.30 19.67
C PRO A 63 -1.67 8.38 19.78
N PHE A 64 -1.75 7.16 19.25
CA PHE A 64 -0.66 6.18 19.23
C PHE A 64 0.04 6.05 17.87
N MET A 65 -0.05 7.07 17.01
CA MET A 65 0.59 7.09 15.70
C MET A 65 2.11 6.92 15.78
N ASP A 66 2.74 7.48 16.81
CA ASP A 66 4.16 7.29 17.15
C ASP A 66 4.54 5.81 17.24
N LYS A 67 3.69 4.98 17.86
CA LYS A 67 3.89 3.52 17.96
C LYS A 67 3.73 2.83 16.62
N ILE A 68 2.78 3.27 15.79
CA ILE A 68 2.60 2.74 14.43
C ILE A 68 3.87 3.03 13.61
N LEU A 69 4.40 4.26 13.68
CA LEU A 69 5.65 4.63 13.01
C LEU A 69 6.84 3.84 13.52
N ALA A 70 6.97 3.64 14.83
CA ALA A 70 8.04 2.84 15.41
C ALA A 70 8.02 1.40 14.87
N LEU A 71 6.85 0.83 14.61
CA LEU A 71 6.71 -0.49 13.99
C LEU A 71 7.01 -0.50 12.48
N MET A 72 6.72 0.58 11.77
CA MET A 72 6.95 0.69 10.32
C MET A 72 8.40 1.02 9.97
N THR A 73 9.02 1.93 10.73
CA THR A 73 10.34 2.54 10.46
C THR A 73 11.44 1.53 10.15
N PRO A 74 11.58 0.39 10.87
CA PRO A 74 12.60 -0.60 10.56
C PRO A 74 12.52 -1.20 9.15
N PHE A 75 11.39 -1.05 8.46
CA PHE A 75 11.13 -1.59 7.12
C PHE A 75 11.00 -0.51 6.04
N MET A 76 11.14 0.77 6.41
CA MET A 76 11.10 1.88 5.45
C MET A 76 12.50 2.23 4.97
N LYS A 77 12.66 2.36 3.66
CA LYS A 77 13.85 2.92 3.03
C LYS A 77 13.80 4.45 3.07
N LYS A 78 14.93 5.08 2.74
CA LYS A 78 15.06 6.55 2.74
C LYS A 78 14.09 7.18 1.74
N GLU A 79 13.89 6.54 0.60
CA GLU A 79 12.98 6.98 -0.45
C GLU A 79 11.54 7.08 0.06
N LEU A 80 11.02 6.03 0.70
CA LEU A 80 9.67 6.06 1.29
C LEU A 80 9.58 7.06 2.45
N THR A 81 10.61 7.12 3.30
CA THR A 81 10.66 8.06 4.43
C THR A 81 10.63 9.51 3.95
N SER A 82 11.27 9.81 2.81
CA SER A 82 11.35 11.16 2.25
C SER A 82 10.01 11.70 1.71
N ILE A 83 9.06 10.80 1.44
CA ILE A 83 7.71 11.12 0.96
C ILE A 83 6.62 10.75 1.97
N LEU A 84 7.01 10.45 3.21
CA LEU A 84 6.09 10.16 4.31
C LEU A 84 5.63 11.47 4.97
N TYR A 85 4.32 11.68 5.02
CA TYR A 85 3.72 12.86 5.63
C TYR A 85 2.66 12.45 6.64
N ILE A 86 2.66 13.14 7.78
CA ILE A 86 1.72 12.90 8.89
C ILE A 86 1.04 14.23 9.18
N HIS A 87 -0.28 14.25 9.01
CA HIS A 87 -1.05 15.48 9.10
C HIS A 87 -1.84 15.50 10.40
N ASN A 88 -1.67 16.58 11.17
CA ASN A 88 -2.43 16.78 12.42
C ASN A 88 -3.87 17.20 12.15
N ASN A 89 -4.11 17.85 11.01
CA ASN A 89 -5.40 18.34 10.54
C ASN A 89 -5.45 18.26 9.01
N LEU A 90 -6.63 18.46 8.41
CA LEU A 90 -6.80 18.35 6.96
C LEU A 90 -6.26 19.59 6.23
N GLU A 91 -6.22 20.75 6.87
CA GLU A 91 -5.68 21.98 6.30
C GLU A 91 -4.19 21.84 5.93
N ASP A 92 -3.42 21.11 6.73
CA ASP A 92 -2.03 20.75 6.43
C ASP A 92 -1.94 19.78 5.25
N PHE A 93 -2.90 18.86 5.13
CA PHE A 93 -2.96 17.92 4.01
C PHE A 93 -3.33 18.59 2.69
N TYR A 94 -4.21 19.61 2.69
CA TYR A 94 -4.63 20.32 1.48
C TYR A 94 -3.48 21.03 0.75
N LYS A 95 -2.34 21.25 1.42
CA LYS A 95 -1.11 21.76 0.80
C LYS A 95 -0.50 20.80 -0.22
N PHE A 96 -0.86 19.51 -0.14
CA PHE A 96 -0.34 18.44 -1.00
C PHE A 96 -1.36 17.97 -2.03
N VAL A 97 -2.64 17.95 -1.67
CA VAL A 97 -3.74 17.51 -2.54
C VAL A 97 -4.84 18.57 -2.54
N PRO A 98 -5.25 19.11 -3.70
CA PRO A 98 -6.30 20.12 -3.76
C PRO A 98 -7.59 19.65 -3.10
N GLN A 99 -8.17 20.47 -2.23
CA GLN A 99 -9.38 20.12 -1.49
C GLN A 99 -10.54 19.74 -2.42
N SER A 100 -10.72 20.44 -3.53
CA SER A 100 -11.85 20.23 -4.45
C SER A 100 -11.91 18.83 -5.08
N ILE A 101 -10.77 18.12 -5.16
CA ILE A 101 -10.73 16.76 -5.74
C ILE A 101 -10.83 15.66 -4.68
N LEU A 102 -11.06 16.03 -3.42
CA LEU A 102 -11.23 15.07 -2.33
C LEU A 102 -12.71 14.69 -2.17
N PRO A 103 -12.99 13.49 -1.63
CA PRO A 103 -14.33 13.14 -1.16
C PRO A 103 -14.89 14.15 -0.17
N LYS A 104 -16.22 14.29 -0.14
CA LYS A 104 -16.95 15.10 0.85
C LYS A 104 -16.61 14.79 2.30
N ASP A 105 -16.28 13.53 2.62
CA ASP A 105 -15.83 13.11 3.95
C ASP A 105 -14.59 13.86 4.45
N TYR A 106 -13.79 14.39 3.51
CA TYR A 106 -12.59 15.18 3.77
C TYR A 106 -12.77 16.64 3.31
N GLY A 107 -14.02 17.12 3.23
CA GLY A 107 -14.34 18.51 2.93
C GLY A 107 -14.16 18.93 1.47
N GLY A 108 -14.03 17.99 0.53
CA GLY A 108 -13.97 18.29 -0.90
C GLY A 108 -15.32 18.24 -1.61
N ASP A 109 -15.28 18.31 -2.95
CA ASP A 109 -16.48 18.41 -3.80
C ASP A 109 -16.87 17.07 -4.46
N GLU A 110 -16.02 16.05 -4.38
CA GLU A 110 -16.25 14.73 -4.98
C GLU A 110 -17.27 13.89 -4.19
N LEU A 111 -17.63 12.73 -4.74
CA LEU A 111 -18.51 11.75 -4.10
C LEU A 111 -18.05 11.39 -2.67
N GLU A 112 -18.99 11.01 -1.81
CA GLU A 112 -18.64 10.44 -0.51
C GLU A 112 -17.85 9.15 -0.69
N CYS A 113 -16.98 8.83 0.27
CA CYS A 113 -16.13 7.64 0.26
C CYS A 113 -16.94 6.35 0.07
N VAL A 114 -18.15 6.30 0.65
CA VAL A 114 -19.06 5.15 0.52
C VAL A 114 -19.50 4.99 -0.94
N GLU A 115 -19.97 6.07 -1.58
CA GLU A 115 -20.40 6.06 -2.97
C GLU A 115 -19.23 5.76 -3.93
N PHE A 116 -18.07 6.36 -3.66
CA PHE A 116 -16.85 6.09 -4.42
C PHE A 116 -16.45 4.61 -4.33
N ARG A 117 -16.50 4.02 -3.14
CA ARG A 117 -16.23 2.59 -2.93
C ARG A 117 -17.16 1.72 -3.76
N GLU A 118 -18.48 1.97 -3.72
CA GLU A 118 -19.44 1.18 -4.48
C GLU A 118 -19.20 1.31 -5.98
N THR A 119 -18.88 2.51 -6.46
CA THR A 119 -18.56 2.77 -7.88
C THR A 119 -17.33 1.99 -8.32
N VAL A 120 -16.23 2.09 -7.58
CA VAL A 120 -14.98 1.36 -7.88
C VAL A 120 -15.18 -0.16 -7.78
N TYR A 121 -15.94 -0.62 -6.80
CA TYR A 121 -16.22 -2.04 -6.61
C TYR A 121 -17.06 -2.62 -7.76
N ALA A 122 -18.12 -1.91 -8.17
CA ALA A 122 -18.93 -2.29 -9.33
C ALA A 122 -18.07 -2.37 -10.60
N LYS A 123 -17.22 -1.35 -10.82
CA LYS A 123 -16.29 -1.30 -11.96
C LYS A 123 -15.33 -2.49 -11.98
N LEU A 124 -14.72 -2.82 -10.84
CA LEU A 124 -13.84 -4.00 -10.73
C LEU A 124 -14.57 -5.30 -11.02
N LYS A 125 -15.84 -5.40 -10.60
CA LYS A 125 -16.67 -6.59 -10.82
C LYS A 125 -17.07 -6.74 -12.28
N GLU A 126 -17.45 -5.65 -12.95
CA GLU A 126 -17.82 -5.62 -14.36
C GLU A 126 -16.62 -5.92 -15.28
N ASN A 127 -15.45 -5.37 -14.97
CA ASN A 127 -14.23 -5.55 -15.76
C ASN A 127 -13.41 -6.78 -15.33
N ARG A 128 -13.99 -7.67 -14.52
CA ARG A 128 -13.27 -8.76 -13.87
C ARG A 128 -12.49 -9.65 -14.84
N GLU A 129 -13.10 -10.03 -15.95
CA GLU A 129 -12.49 -10.92 -16.93
C GLU A 129 -11.32 -10.25 -17.65
N GLU A 130 -11.50 -9.00 -18.06
CA GLU A 130 -10.44 -8.21 -18.69
C GLU A 130 -9.26 -8.01 -17.74
N MET A 131 -9.54 -7.76 -16.45
CA MET A 131 -8.50 -7.64 -15.42
C MET A 131 -7.72 -8.93 -15.23
N LEU A 132 -8.38 -10.09 -15.23
CA LEU A 132 -7.68 -11.38 -15.19
C LEU A 132 -6.78 -11.58 -16.41
N GLN A 133 -7.23 -11.20 -17.60
CA GLN A 133 -6.41 -11.29 -18.82
C GLN A 133 -5.28 -10.27 -18.84
N PHE A 134 -5.50 -9.08 -18.29
CA PHE A 134 -4.48 -8.08 -18.08
C PHE A 134 -3.39 -8.61 -17.14
N GLU A 135 -3.75 -9.13 -15.97
CA GLU A 135 -2.81 -9.70 -15.00
C GLU A 135 -2.00 -10.85 -15.64
N LYS A 136 -2.64 -11.78 -16.37
CA LYS A 136 -1.94 -12.88 -17.07
C LYS A 136 -0.87 -12.39 -18.06
N ARG A 137 -1.15 -11.31 -18.79
CA ARG A 137 -0.22 -10.74 -19.78
C ARG A 137 0.94 -9.97 -19.15
N HIS A 138 0.78 -9.50 -17.90
CA HIS A 138 1.76 -8.67 -17.20
C HIS A 138 2.50 -9.45 -16.08
N GLN A 139 2.48 -10.78 -16.13
CA GLN A 139 3.28 -11.62 -15.25
C GLN A 139 4.71 -11.76 -15.75
N VAL A 140 5.65 -11.74 -14.81
CA VAL A 140 7.06 -12.04 -15.09
C VAL A 140 7.20 -13.53 -15.40
N ASN A 141 7.83 -13.86 -16.52
CA ASN A 141 8.20 -15.24 -16.82
C ASN A 141 9.40 -15.66 -15.95
N GLU A 142 9.12 -16.29 -14.81
CA GLU A 142 10.13 -16.70 -13.83
C GLU A 142 11.22 -17.63 -14.40
N LYS A 143 10.93 -18.39 -15.47
CA LYS A 143 11.94 -19.24 -16.13
C LYS A 143 13.07 -18.45 -16.79
N LEU A 144 12.82 -17.18 -17.10
CA LEU A 144 13.79 -16.28 -17.72
C LEU A 144 14.51 -15.40 -16.69
N ARG A 145 14.19 -15.51 -15.39
CA ARG A 145 14.81 -14.69 -14.35
C ARG A 145 16.30 -15.07 -14.21
N PRO A 146 17.23 -14.12 -14.35
CA PRO A 146 18.65 -14.40 -14.08
C PRO A 146 18.89 -14.70 -12.60
N GLY A 147 19.74 -15.68 -12.31
CA GLY A 147 20.11 -16.07 -10.95
C GLY A 147 19.12 -17.04 -10.29
N LYS A 148 19.27 -17.25 -8.97
CA LYS A 148 18.40 -18.14 -8.21
C LYS A 148 17.03 -17.49 -7.98
N PRO A 149 15.92 -18.25 -8.06
CA PRO A 149 14.60 -17.73 -7.72
C PRO A 149 14.56 -17.22 -6.28
N LYS A 150 14.19 -15.95 -6.10
CA LYS A 150 13.97 -15.38 -4.77
C LYS A 150 12.62 -15.83 -4.25
N ASN A 151 12.59 -16.51 -3.12
CA ASN A 151 11.34 -16.96 -2.50
C ASN A 151 11.01 -16.13 -1.25
N ALA A 152 9.79 -16.28 -0.73
CA ALA A 152 9.35 -15.55 0.46
C ALA A 152 10.21 -15.83 1.70
N SER A 153 10.80 -17.03 1.79
CA SER A 153 11.71 -17.40 2.89
C SER A 153 13.02 -16.61 2.82
N GLU A 154 13.58 -16.41 1.64
CA GLU A 154 14.78 -15.59 1.41
C GLU A 154 14.50 -14.10 1.61
N LEU A 155 13.36 -13.60 1.11
CA LEU A 155 12.99 -12.18 1.21
C LEU A 155 12.58 -11.77 2.63
N PHE A 156 11.90 -12.66 3.37
CA PHE A 156 11.28 -12.29 4.64
C PHE A 156 11.75 -13.09 5.85
N GLY A 157 12.52 -14.18 5.67
CA GLY A 157 13.12 -14.96 6.76
C GLY A 157 12.16 -15.89 7.49
N ILE A 158 11.09 -16.37 6.84
CA ILE A 158 9.95 -17.04 7.49
C ILE A 158 10.22 -18.51 7.89
N GLN A 159 11.41 -19.07 7.61
CA GLN A 159 11.63 -20.46 8.01
C GLN A 159 11.77 -20.53 9.54
N GLY A 160 10.82 -21.23 10.16
CA GLY A 160 10.77 -21.46 11.59
C GLY A 160 12.10 -21.99 12.13
N ASN A 161 12.32 -21.73 13.41
CA ASN A 161 13.53 -21.98 14.19
C ASN A 161 13.80 -23.49 14.41
N PHE A 162 13.75 -24.32 13.37
CA PHE A 162 14.27 -25.68 13.42
C PHE A 162 15.78 -25.60 13.22
N LYS A 163 16.48 -25.46 14.34
CA LYS A 163 17.90 -25.78 14.45
C LYS A 163 18.13 -27.10 13.72
N LYS A 164 18.95 -27.11 12.67
CA LYS A 164 19.57 -28.34 12.22
C LYS A 164 20.35 -28.88 13.41
N LEU A 165 19.91 -30.01 13.92
CA LEU A 165 20.65 -30.78 14.91
C LEU A 165 21.71 -31.52 14.10
N ASP A 166 22.92 -30.96 14.04
CA ASP A 166 24.08 -31.74 13.61
C ASP A 166 24.36 -32.73 14.75
N ILE A 167 24.06 -34.00 14.51
CA ILE A 167 24.46 -35.12 15.37
C ILE A 167 25.76 -35.63 14.78
N ASP A 168 26.86 -35.41 15.49
CA ASP A 168 28.08 -36.24 15.37
C ASP A 168 27.90 -37.54 16.17
#